data_AF-A0A9X4D4A0-F1
#
_entry.id   AF-A0A9X4D4A0-F1
#
_cell.length_a   1.000
_cell.length_b   1.000
_cell.length_c   1.000
_cell.angle_alpha   90.00
_cell.angle_beta   90.00
_cell.angle_gamma   90.00
#
_symmetry.space_group_name_H-M   'P 1'
#
loop_
_entity.id
_entity.type
_entity.pdbx_description
1 polymer ?
#
loop_
_entity_poly.entity_id
_entity_poly.type
_entity_poly.pdbx_seq_one_letter_code
_entity_poly.pdbx_strand_id
1 'polypeptide(L)' 'MSTFVQLDDSESRVIGVFSCAQDPDVWGRVVLIEDDDDRLVEYFENLRKVPIKDA' A
#
# COMPACT_ATOMS: atom_id res chain seq x y z
N MET A 1 -9.56 9.83 -6.40
CA MET A 1 -8.58 9.22 -7.33
C MET A 1 -8.19 7.91 -6.67
N SER A 2 -7.75 6.92 -7.45
CA SER A 2 -7.53 5.57 -6.96
C SER A 2 -6.09 5.13 -7.12
N THR A 3 -5.66 4.26 -6.21
CA THR A 3 -4.27 3.84 -6.04
C THR A 3 -4.20 2.31 -5.96
N PHE A 4 -3.24 1.71 -6.67
CA PHE A 4 -2.97 0.28 -6.57
C PHE A 4 -2.15 0.01 -5.32
N VAL A 5 -2.63 -0.89 -4.46
CA VAL A 5 -1.96 -1.26 -3.22
C VAL A 5 -1.88 -2.76 -3.06
N GLN A 6 -0.86 -3.25 -2.37
CA GLN A 6 -0.83 -4.60 -1.86
C GLN A 6 -1.31 -4.63 -0.41
N LEU A 7 -2.23 -5.53 -0.11
CA LEU A 7 -2.67 -5.80 1.26
C LEU A 7 -1.91 -6.97 1.87
N ASP A 8 -1.80 -6.98 3.20
CA ASP A 8 -1.31 -8.15 3.92
C ASP A 8 -2.28 -9.34 3.85
N ASP A 9 -1.88 -10.48 4.41
CA ASP A 9 -2.68 -11.71 4.36
C ASP A 9 -4.06 -11.60 5.00
N SER A 10 -4.27 -10.63 5.89
CA SER A 10 -5.54 -10.35 6.56
C SER A 10 -6.41 -9.31 5.85
N GLU A 11 -5.88 -8.71 4.78
CA GLU A 11 -6.49 -7.61 4.03
C GLU A 11 -6.77 -6.34 4.85
N SER A 12 -6.22 -6.27 6.08
CA SER A 12 -6.49 -5.17 7.01
C SER A 12 -5.53 -4.00 6.90
N ARG A 13 -4.37 -4.18 6.24
CA ARG A 13 -3.35 -3.13 6.12
C ARG A 13 -2.71 -3.12 4.75
N VAL A 14 -2.36 -1.93 4.28
CA VAL A 14 -1.51 -1.73 3.11
C VAL A 14 -0.06 -2.03 3.48
N ILE A 15 0.63 -2.80 2.64
CA ILE A 15 2.06 -3.13 2.79
C ILE A 15 2.90 -2.70 1.59
N GLY A 16 2.25 -2.22 0.51
CA GLY A 16 2.92 -1.70 -0.67
C GLY A 16 1.99 -0.82 -1.50
N VAL A 17 2.56 0.17 -2.18
CA VAL A 17 1.84 1.10 -3.07
C VAL A 17 2.50 1.05 -4.45
N PHE A 18 1.69 0.94 -5.49
CA PHE A 18 2.14 0.76 -6.88
C PHE A 18 1.51 1.81 -7.80
N SER A 19 2.22 2.16 -8.87
CA SER A 19 1.72 3.05 -9.92
C SER A 19 0.81 2.35 -10.93
N CYS A 20 0.72 1.02 -10.90
CA CYS A 20 -0.07 0.22 -11.82
C CYS A 20 -0.49 -1.13 -11.19
N ALA A 21 -1.42 -1.82 -11.86
CA ALA A 21 -1.79 -3.19 -11.52
C ALA A 21 -0.57 -4.14 -11.58
N GLN A 22 -0.55 -5.13 -10.69
CA GLN A 22 0.51 -6.14 -10.63
C GLN A 22 -0.02 -7.52 -11.05
N ASP A 23 0.88 -8.39 -11.48
CA ASP A 23 0.57 -9.80 -11.79
C ASP A 23 0.22 -10.55 -10.50
N PRO A 24 -1.00 -11.10 -10.35
CA PRO A 24 -1.44 -11.76 -9.12
C PRO A 24 -0.69 -13.07 -8.83
N ASP A 25 -0.08 -13.71 -9.83
CA ASP A 25 0.70 -14.94 -9.64
C ASP A 25 2.08 -14.65 -9.02
N VAL A 26 2.54 -13.40 -9.11
CA VAL A 26 3.81 -12.93 -8.53
C VAL A 26 3.57 -12.09 -7.27
N TRP A 27 2.58 -11.20 -7.33
CA TRP A 27 2.22 -10.26 -6.27
C TRP A 27 0.75 -10.45 -5.90
N GLY A 28 0.49 -11.36 -4.97
CA GLY A 28 -0.86 -11.59 -4.46
C GLY A 28 -1.43 -10.37 -3.73
N ARG A 29 -2.77 -10.26 -3.75
CA ARG A 29 -3.56 -9.26 -3.00
C ARG A 29 -3.25 -7.81 -3.36
N VAL A 30 -2.94 -7.57 -4.63
CA VAL A 30 -2.91 -6.21 -5.17
C VAL A 30 -4.32 -5.80 -5.61
N VAL A 31 -4.82 -4.72 -5.03
CA VAL A 31 -6.16 -4.19 -5.26
C VAL A 31 -6.12 -2.69 -5.56
N LEU A 32 -7.18 -2.19 -6.18
CA LEU A 32 -7.38 -0.76 -6.39
C LEU A 32 -8.26 -0.22 -5.27
N ILE A 33 -7.78 0.76 -4.52
CA ILE A 33 -8.55 1.46 -3.47
C ILE A 33 -8.59 2.96 -3.74
N GLU A 34 -9.54 3.66 -3.16
CA GLU A 34 -9.60 5.12 -3.23
C GLU A 34 -8.53 5.76 -2.34
N ASP A 35 -8.09 6.96 -2.69
CA ASP A 35 -7.03 7.68 -1.97
C ASP A 35 -7.40 8.05 -0.52
N ASP A 36 -8.69 8.01 -0.17
CA ASP A 36 -9.22 8.26 1.18
C ASP A 36 -9.49 6.98 2.00
N ASP A 37 -9.09 5.80 1.50
CA ASP A 37 -9.15 4.55 2.26
C ASP A 37 -8.25 4.65 3.51
N ASP A 38 -8.82 4.38 4.69
CA ASP A 38 -8.16 4.50 5.99
C ASP A 38 -6.82 3.73 6.04
N ARG A 39 -6.72 2.58 5.37
CA ARG A 39 -5.51 1.75 5.37
C ARG A 39 -4.37 2.41 4.59
N LEU A 40 -4.70 3.15 3.53
CA LEU A 40 -3.73 3.89 2.73
C LEU A 40 -3.25 5.15 3.47
N VAL A 41 -4.18 5.85 4.12
CA VAL A 41 -3.85 7.01 4.96
C VAL A 41 -2.90 6.59 6.07
N GLU A 42 -3.25 5.53 6.81
CA GLU A 42 -2.41 5.00 7.90
C GLU A 42 -1.01 4.59 7.39
N TYR A 43 -0.93 3.94 6.23
CA TYR A 43 0.35 3.54 5.63
C TYR A 43 1.28 4.74 5.40
N PHE A 44 0.78 5.83 4.79
CA PHE A 44 1.59 7.02 4.54
C PHE A 44 1.94 7.78 5.83
N GLU A 45 1.03 7.83 6.81
CA GLU A 45 1.33 8.40 8.12
C GLU A 45 2.45 7.65 8.83
N ASN A 46 2.44 6.32 8.76
CA ASN A 46 3.48 5.48 9.34
C ASN A 46 4.81 5.59 8.57
N LEU A 47 4.77 5.66 7.24
CA LEU A 47 5.97 5.87 6.41
C LEU A 47 6.70 7.17 6.77
N ARG A 48 5.96 8.26 7.02
CA ARG A 48 6.52 9.55 7.47
C ARG A 48 7.22 9.49 8.83
N LYS A 49 6.88 8.51 9.67
CA LYS A 49 7.51 8.30 11.00
C LYS A 49 8.80 7.49 10.89
N VAL A 50 9.04 6.80 9.78
CA VAL A 50 10.25 5.99 9.59
C VAL A 50 11.43 6.94 9.37
N PRO A 51 12.43 6.98 10.26
CA PRO A 51 13.62 7.79 10.04
C PRO A 51 14.37 7.22 8.83
N ILE A 52 14.47 8.01 7.77
CA ILE A 52 15.37 7.69 6.66
C ILE A 52 16.78 7.85 7.21
N LYS A 53 17.50 6.73 7.32
CA LYS A 53 18.91 6.77 7.64
C LYS A 53 19.62 7.35 6.42
N ASP A 54 20.26 8.51 6.58
CA ASP A 54 21.14 9.06 5.55
C ASP A 54 22.15 7.97 5.15
N ALA A 55 22.23 7.70 3.84
CA ALA A 55 23.06 6.64 3.26
C ALA A 55 24.55 6.93 3.38
#